data_AF-A0A439RF50-F1
#
_entry.id   AF-A0A439RF50-F1
#
_cell.length_a   1.000
_cell.length_b   1.000
_cell.length_c   1.000
_cell.angle_alpha   90.00
_cell.angle_beta   90.00
_cell.angle_gamma   90.00
#
_symmetry.space_group_name_H-M   'P 1'
#
loop_
_entity.id
_entity.type
_entity.pdbx_description
1 polymer ?
#
loop_
_entity_poly.entity_id
_entity_poly.type
_entity_poly.pdbx_seq_one_letter_code
_entity_poly.pdbx_strand_id
1 'polypeptide(L)' 'MQPSAILKNALWAYDGRISGAIFGDTANRFPEGVMVTTSPVVEGLGNGLYKTRSGTIYQVEWAPKVSA' A
#
# COMPACT_ATOMS: atom_id res chain seq x y z
N MET A 1 -2.19 -11.61 10.54
CA MET A 1 -1.92 -11.79 9.10
C MET A 1 -0.71 -10.93 8.77
N GLN A 2 0.34 -11.47 8.15
CA GLN A 2 1.56 -10.71 7.85
C GLN A 2 1.40 -9.99 6.49
N PRO A 3 1.66 -8.67 6.39
CA PRO A 3 1.61 -7.97 5.11
C PRO A 3 2.76 -8.42 4.20
N SER A 4 2.53 -8.35 2.89
CA SER A 4 3.57 -8.63 1.88
C SER A 4 4.57 -7.48 1.75
N ALA A 5 4.15 -6.25 2.02
CA ALA A 5 5.00 -5.07 2.03
C ALA A 5 4.30 -3.92 2.79
N ILE A 6 5.06 -2.87 3.09
CA ILE A 6 4.57 -1.63 3.67
C ILE A 6 4.61 -0.53 2.60
N LEU A 7 3.52 0.22 2.42
CA LEU A 7 3.47 1.42 1.59
C LEU A 7 3.53 2.64 2.50
N LYS A 8 4.63 3.39 2.40
CA LYS A 8 4.86 4.63 3.15
C LYS A 8 4.50 5.86 2.34
N ASN A 9 4.12 6.93 3.04
CA ASN A 9 3.64 8.18 2.44
C ASN A 9 2.54 7.90 1.41
N ALA A 10 1.66 6.96 1.74
CA ALA A 10 0.68 6.45 0.81
C ALA A 10 -0.47 7.45 0.59
N LEU A 11 -1.05 7.42 -0.60
CA LEU A 11 -2.20 8.21 -1.00
C LEU A 11 -3.18 7.32 -1.76
N TRP A 12 -4.47 7.63 -1.66
CA TRP A 12 -5.45 7.05 -2.58
C TRP A 12 -5.13 7.57 -3.98
N ALA A 13 -4.87 6.65 -4.88
CA ALA A 13 -4.78 6.93 -6.31
C ALA A 13 -6.18 6.85 -6.93
N TYR A 14 -6.23 6.95 -8.26
CA TYR A 14 -7.47 6.74 -9.01
C TYR A 14 -7.99 5.30 -8.85
N ASP A 15 -9.30 5.12 -9.02
CA ASP A 15 -9.99 3.82 -9.08
C ASP A 15 -9.77 2.90 -7.87
N GLY A 16 -9.73 3.46 -6.66
CA GLY A 16 -9.62 2.70 -5.42
C GLY A 16 -8.27 1.99 -5.27
N ARG A 17 -7.22 2.47 -5.95
CA ARG A 17 -5.84 1.99 -5.80
C ARG A 17 -5.10 2.81 -4.75
N ILE A 18 -4.02 2.27 -4.21
CA ILE A 18 -3.13 2.99 -3.28
C ILE A 18 -1.78 3.15 -3.97
N SER A 19 -1.21 4.35 -3.90
CA SER A 19 0.17 4.60 -4.32
C SER A 19 1.02 5.03 -3.13
N GLY A 20 2.25 4.54 -3.06
CA GLY A 20 3.18 4.87 -1.98
C GLY A 20 4.56 4.27 -2.22
N ALA A 21 5.52 4.65 -1.39
CA ALA A 21 6.87 4.09 -1.44
C ALA A 21 6.87 2.71 -0.76
N ILE A 22 7.34 1.68 -1.46
CA ILE A 22 7.32 0.30 -0.95
C ILE A 22 8.52 -0.01 -0.06
N PHE A 23 8.29 -0.70 1.05
CA PHE A 23 9.32 -1.16 2.00
C PHE A 23 9.00 -2.58 2.48
N GLY A 24 10.04 -3.35 2.84
CA GLY A 24 9.86 -4.69 3.38
C GLY A 24 9.10 -5.64 2.46
N ASP A 25 9.25 -5.50 1.13
CA ASP A 25 8.60 -6.37 0.15
C ASP A 25 9.16 -7.80 0.26
N THR A 26 8.40 -8.69 0.88
CA THR A 26 8.83 -10.06 1.19
C THR A 26 9.08 -10.92 -0.04
N ALA A 27 8.52 -10.53 -1.18
CA ALA A 27 8.70 -11.21 -2.46
C ALA A 27 9.88 -10.65 -3.27
N ASN A 28 10.60 -9.63 -2.78
CA ASN A 28 11.74 -8.99 -3.46
C ASN A 28 11.41 -8.55 -4.91
N ARG A 29 10.17 -8.14 -5.18
CA ARG A 29 9.72 -7.72 -6.51
C ARG A 29 10.17 -6.30 -6.83
N PHE A 30 10.26 -5.46 -5.80
CA PHE A 30 10.62 -4.06 -5.93
C PHE A 30 11.74 -3.68 -4.96
N PRO A 31 12.70 -2.84 -5.37
CA PRO A 31 13.63 -2.20 -4.46
C PRO A 31 12.89 -1.34 -3.42
N GLU A 32 13.46 -1.21 -2.22
CA GLU A 32 12.89 -0.36 -1.19
C GLU A 32 12.89 1.12 -1.59
N GLY A 33 11.88 1.85 -1.14
CA GLY A 33 11.68 3.27 -1.41
C GLY A 33 11.09 3.59 -2.79
N VAL A 34 10.94 2.60 -3.66
CA VAL A 34 10.35 2.81 -4.99
C VAL A 34 8.85 3.10 -4.87
N MET A 35 8.39 4.12 -5.61
CA MET A 35 6.97 4.41 -5.72
C MET A 35 6.26 3.33 -6.54
N VAL A 36 5.25 2.72 -5.94
CA VAL A 36 4.40 1.71 -6.60
C VAL A 36 2.94 2.10 -6.49
N THR A 37 2.13 1.61 -7.42
CA THR A 37 0.67 1.70 -7.37
C THR A 37 0.11 0.28 -7.31
N THR A 38 -0.75 0.01 -6.32
CA THR A 38 -1.35 -1.31 -6.14
C THR A 38 -2.37 -1.63 -7.24
N SER A 39 -2.75 -2.91 -7.34
CA SER A 39 -4.05 -3.25 -7.93
C SER A 39 -5.20 -2.69 -7.06
N PRO A 40 -6.43 -2.54 -7.59
CA PRO A 40 -7.54 -1.96 -6.83
C PRO A 40 -7.73 -2.64 -5.47
N VAL A 41 -7.94 -1.86 -4.43
CA VAL A 41 -8.29 -2.37 -3.10
C VAL A 41 -9.69 -2.96 -3.18
N VAL A 42 -9.83 -4.20 -2.71
CA VAL A 42 -11.12 -4.88 -2.62
C VAL A 42 -11.65 -4.91 -1.19
N GLU A 43 -10.76 -4.77 -0.20
CA GLU A 43 -11.12 -4.91 1.20
C GLU A 43 -10.12 -4.20 2.12
N GLY A 44 -10.62 -3.44 3.10
CA GLY A 44 -9.85 -2.93 4.21
C GLY A 44 -9.94 -3.90 5.39
N LEU A 45 -8.81 -4.41 5.86
CA LEU A 45 -8.75 -5.44 6.89
C LEU A 45 -8.59 -4.87 8.32
N GLY A 46 -8.59 -3.53 8.45
CA GLY A 46 -8.32 -2.82 9.71
C GLY A 46 -6.82 -2.60 9.98
N ASN A 47 -6.49 -1.72 10.92
CA ASN A 47 -5.11 -1.40 11.33
C ASN A 47 -4.17 -1.00 10.17
N GLY A 48 -4.70 -0.34 9.14
CA GLY A 48 -3.93 0.07 7.97
C GLY A 48 -3.60 -1.07 6.99
N LEU A 49 -4.19 -2.25 7.14
CA LEU A 49 -4.03 -3.36 6.20
C LEU A 49 -5.09 -3.32 5.09
N TYR A 50 -4.64 -3.50 3.85
CA TYR A 50 -5.53 -3.49 2.68
C TYR A 50 -5.23 -4.68 1.77
N LYS A 51 -6.29 -5.40 1.40
CA LYS A 51 -6.24 -6.46 0.41
C LYS A 51 -6.58 -5.90 -0.96
N THR A 52 -5.72 -6.22 -1.92
CA THR A 52 -5.85 -5.77 -3.30
C THR A 52 -6.45 -6.87 -4.17
N ARG A 53 -6.92 -6.52 -5.36
CA ARG A 53 -7.57 -7.45 -6.30
C ARG A 53 -6.66 -8.59 -6.73
N SER A 54 -5.35 -8.37 -6.75
CA SER A 54 -4.34 -9.42 -6.99
C SER A 54 -4.16 -10.38 -5.80
N GLY A 55 -4.90 -10.18 -4.71
CA GLY A 55 -4.78 -10.97 -3.47
C GLY A 55 -3.64 -10.53 -2.56
N THR A 56 -2.83 -9.55 -2.97
CA THR A 56 -1.71 -9.04 -2.16
C THR A 56 -2.22 -8.15 -1.03
N ILE A 57 -1.62 -8.29 0.15
CA ILE A 57 -1.97 -7.52 1.34
C ILE A 57 -0.84 -6.55 1.64
N TYR A 58 -1.17 -5.26 1.70
CA TYR A 58 -0.23 -4.20 2.04
C TYR A 58 -0.59 -3.60 3.40
N GLN A 59 0.43 -3.31 4.21
CA GLN A 59 0.29 -2.35 5.30
C GLN A 59 0.51 -0.96 4.76
N VAL A 60 -0.35 -0.02 5.12
CA VAL A 60 -0.37 1.32 4.53
C VAL A 60 -0.19 2.36 5.62
N GLU A 61 0.89 3.11 5.50
CA GLU A 61 1.18 4.31 6.27
C GLU A 61 0.83 5.51 5.39
N TRP A 62 -0.35 6.07 5.64
CA TRP A 62 -0.88 7.21 4.88
C TRP A 62 0.00 8.44 5.02
N ALA A 63 0.15 9.18 3.92
CA ALA A 63 0.78 10.50 3.94
C ALA A 63 0.06 11.41 4.95
N PRO A 64 0.80 12.31 5.63
CA PRO A 64 0.18 13.26 6.54
C PRO A 64 -0.85 14.08 5.77
N LYS A 65 -2.04 14.27 6.35
CA LYS A 65 -3.02 15.20 5.80
C LYS A 65 -2.40 16.60 5.83
N VAL A 66 -2.07 17.14 4.67
CA VAL A 66 -1.71 18.55 4.55
C VAL A 66 -3.01 19.34 4.71
N SER A 67 -3.27 19.84 5.91
CA SER A 67 -4.35 20.80 6.14
C SER A 67 -3.93 22.12 5.48
N ALA A 68 -4.65 22.52 4.42
CA ALA A 68 -4.53 23.83 3.79
C ALA A 68 -5.35 24.88 4.56
#